data_AF-A0A838KD55-F1
#
_entry.id   AF-A0A838KD55-F1
#
_cell.length_a   1.000
_cell.length_b   1.000
_cell.length_c   1.000
_cell.angle_alpha   90.00
_cell.angle_beta   90.00
_cell.angle_gamma   90.00
#
_symmetry.space_group_name_H-M   'P 1'
#
loop_
_entity.id
_entity.type
_entity.pdbx_description
1 polymer ?
#
loop_
_entity_poly.entity_id
_entity_poly.type
_entity_poly.pdbx_seq_one_letter_code
_entity_poly.pdbx_strand_id
1 'polypeptide(L)'
;MQWEHYVDVGLAHPGDSEPPPGALVFWDTDPFGHVAVYLGDGEVVTNDLYDAVTGRHGGVYLAPMSDLSGGYWNLPYLGWAPPVYG
;
A
#
# COMPACT_ATOMS: atom_id res chain seq x y z
N MET A 1 1.36 14.30 0.96
CA MET A 1 1.64 12.84 1.06
C MET A 1 2.09 12.30 -0.30
N GLN A 2 2.79 11.16 -0.38
CA GLN A 2 3.26 10.62 -1.68
C GLN A 2 2.10 10.34 -2.66
N TRP A 3 0.96 9.89 -2.14
CA TRP A 3 -0.28 9.72 -2.90
C TRP A 3 -0.76 11.02 -3.58
N GLU A 4 -0.87 12.12 -2.82
CA GLU A 4 -1.30 13.42 -3.36
C GLU A 4 -0.40 13.90 -4.50
N HIS A 5 0.92 13.69 -4.37
CA HIS A 5 1.85 14.00 -5.44
C HIS A 5 1.54 13.22 -6.72
N TYR A 6 1.27 11.91 -6.63
CA TYR A 6 0.89 11.08 -7.77
C TYR A 6 -0.45 11.50 -8.39
N VAL A 7 -1.40 11.95 -7.57
CA VAL A 7 -2.68 12.50 -8.02
C VAL A 7 -2.45 13.80 -8.80
N ASP A 8 -1.66 14.73 -8.25
CA ASP A 8 -1.39 16.04 -8.85
C ASP A 8 -0.69 15.94 -10.21
N VAL A 9 0.24 14.98 -10.37
CA VAL A 9 0.94 14.75 -11.64
C VAL A 9 0.18 13.84 -12.62
N GLY A 10 -1.02 13.38 -12.25
CA GLY A 10 -1.89 12.56 -13.11
C GLY A 10 -1.39 11.13 -13.35
N LEU A 11 -0.59 10.59 -12.43
CA LEU A 11 -0.04 9.23 -12.48
C LEU A 11 -0.75 8.27 -11.53
N ALA A 12 -1.61 8.77 -10.64
CA ALA A 12 -2.42 7.94 -9.77
C ALA A 12 -3.59 7.28 -10.52
N HIS A 13 -3.95 6.09 -10.07
CA HIS A 13 -5.12 5.32 -10.47
C HIS A 13 -6.05 5.17 -9.25
N PRO A 14 -6.91 6.17 -8.94
CA PRO A 14 -7.73 6.17 -7.73
C PRO A 14 -8.83 5.11 -7.77
N GLY A 15 -8.98 4.36 -6.68
CA GLY A 15 -10.02 3.33 -6.52
C GLY A 15 -9.87 2.09 -7.40
N ASP A 16 -8.85 2.04 -8.26
CA ASP A 16 -8.54 0.89 -9.09
C ASP A 16 -7.91 -0.23 -8.26
N SER A 17 -8.58 -1.38 -8.18
CA SER A 17 -8.17 -2.54 -7.39
C SER A 17 -7.34 -3.57 -8.18
N GLU A 18 -6.94 -3.27 -9.41
CA GLU A 18 -6.15 -4.16 -10.27
C GLU A 18 -4.75 -3.60 -10.57
N PRO A 19 -3.90 -3.36 -9.54
CA PRO A 19 -2.55 -2.85 -9.77
C PRO A 19 -1.67 -3.86 -10.53
N PRO A 20 -0.77 -3.40 -11.41
CA PRO A 20 0.24 -4.28 -12.01
C PRO A 20 1.36 -4.61 -11.01
N PRO A 21 2.04 -5.77 -11.15
CA PRO A 21 3.23 -6.09 -10.34
C PRO A 21 4.28 -4.98 -10.37
N GLY A 22 4.80 -4.61 -9.20
CA GLY A 22 5.74 -3.52 -8.99
C GLY A 22 5.12 -2.15 -8.74
N ALA A 23 3.79 -2.01 -8.82
CA ALA A 23 3.10 -0.77 -8.49
C ALA A 23 3.20 -0.43 -7.00
N LEU A 24 3.20 0.87 -6.69
CA LEU A 24 2.97 1.37 -5.35
C LEU A 24 1.46 1.42 -5.11
N VAL A 25 1.01 0.80 -4.02
CA VAL A 25 -0.39 0.79 -3.58
C VAL A 25 -0.54 1.61 -2.31
N PHE A 26 -1.63 2.37 -2.20
CA PHE A 26 -1.82 3.38 -1.17
C PHE A 26 -3.11 3.18 -0.39
N TRP A 27 -3.03 3.45 0.92
CA TRP A 27 -4.18 3.51 1.81
C TRP A 27 -4.15 4.81 2.62
N ASP A 28 -5.34 5.23 3.05
CA ASP A 28 -5.49 6.35 3.95
C ASP A 28 -5.19 5.90 5.39
N THR A 29 -4.11 6.44 5.95
CA THR A 29 -3.84 6.38 7.39
C THR A 29 -3.64 7.81 7.84
N ASP A 30 -4.54 8.31 8.69
CA ASP A 30 -4.37 9.64 9.25
C ASP A 30 -3.14 9.64 10.18
N PRO A 31 -2.10 10.48 9.97
CA PRO A 31 -1.95 11.55 8.97
C PRO A 31 -0.93 11.30 7.84
N PHE A 32 -0.36 10.10 7.72
CA PHE A 32 0.81 9.86 6.86
C PHE A 32 0.54 9.04 5.58
N GLY A 33 -0.62 8.39 5.47
CA GLY A 33 -0.90 7.42 4.42
C GLY A 33 -0.03 6.17 4.54
N HIS A 34 -0.54 5.01 4.11
CA HIS A 34 0.24 3.78 4.06
C HIS A 34 0.60 3.45 2.62
N VAL A 35 1.82 2.97 2.39
CA VAL A 35 2.30 2.57 1.06
C VAL A 35 2.91 1.17 1.13
N ALA A 36 2.63 0.36 0.11
CA ALA A 36 3.25 -0.95 -0.07
C ALA A 36 3.60 -1.18 -1.54
N VAL A 37 4.45 -2.17 -1.80
CA VAL A 37 4.78 -2.60 -3.18
C VAL A 37 3.95 -3.83 -3.52
N TYR A 38 3.17 -3.75 -4.58
CA TYR A 38 2.39 -4.88 -5.07
C TYR A 38 3.29 -5.87 -5.82
N LEU A 39 3.19 -7.16 -5.52
CA LEU A 39 3.99 -8.20 -6.17
C LEU A 39 3.25 -8.95 -7.28
N GLY A 40 1.93 -8.78 -7.37
CA GLY A 40 1.05 -9.65 -8.18
C GLY A 40 0.23 -10.58 -7.30
N ASP A 41 -0.79 -11.21 -7.89
CA ASP A 41 -1.61 -12.25 -7.25
C ASP A 41 -2.24 -11.87 -5.89
N GLY A 42 -2.51 -10.58 -5.66
CA GLY A 42 -3.07 -10.09 -4.41
C GLY A 42 -2.06 -9.90 -3.27
N GLU A 43 -0.76 -10.08 -3.52
CA GLU A 43 0.30 -10.01 -2.52
C GLU A 43 1.03 -8.66 -2.53
N VAL A 44 1.44 -8.19 -1.36
CA VAL A 44 2.23 -6.96 -1.17
C VAL A 44 3.42 -7.18 -0.25
N VAL A 45 4.49 -6.41 -0.47
CA VAL A 45 5.55 -6.19 0.52
C VAL A 45 5.23 -4.91 1.28
N THR A 46 5.07 -5.03 2.59
CA THR A 46 4.67 -3.93 3.46
C THR A 46 5.42 -3.96 4.79
N ASN A 47 5.54 -2.82 5.44
CA ASN A 47 6.10 -2.70 6.77
C ASN A 47 5.02 -2.70 7.86
N ASP A 48 5.42 -3.09 9.06
CA ASP A 48 4.69 -2.93 10.33
C ASP A 48 3.38 -3.73 10.48
N LEU A 49 2.81 -4.28 9.40
CA LEU A 49 1.52 -4.97 9.40
C LEU A 49 1.39 -6.05 10.49
N TYR A 50 2.44 -6.84 10.71
CA TYR A 50 2.44 -7.93 11.69
C TYR A 50 3.36 -7.68 12.90
N ASP A 51 3.77 -6.44 13.15
CA ASP A 51 4.62 -6.10 14.29
C ASP A 51 3.97 -6.48 15.63
N ALA A 52 2.68 -6.18 15.78
CA ALA A 52 1.91 -6.55 16.98
C ALA A 52 1.81 -8.07 17.20
N VAL A 53 1.83 -8.86 16.11
CA VAL A 53 1.72 -10.33 16.17
C VAL A 53 3.08 -10.98 16.42
N THR A 54 4.14 -10.41 15.85
CA THR A 54 5.49 -10.99 15.90
C THR A 54 6.34 -10.43 17.04
N GLY A 55 5.92 -9.33 17.67
CA GLY A 55 6.69 -8.61 18.68
C GLY A 55 7.92 -7.87 18.12
N ARG A 56 7.99 -7.69 16.79
CA ARG A 56 9.02 -6.90 16.11
C ARG A 56 8.52 -5.47 15.90
N HIS A 57 9.45 -4.53 15.76
CA HIS A 57 9.15 -3.13 15.41
C HIS A 57 9.90 -2.80 14.12
N GLY A 58 9.22 -2.34 13.07
CA GLY A 58 9.82 -2.06 11.76
C GLY A 58 10.00 -3.29 10.90
N GLY A 59 9.20 -4.35 11.09
CA GLY A 59 9.33 -5.58 10.30
C GLY A 59 8.86 -5.38 8.86
N VAL A 60 9.52 -6.05 7.91
CA VAL A 60 9.05 -6.15 6.51
C VAL A 60 8.38 -7.49 6.32
N TYR A 61 7.16 -7.47 5.80
CA TYR A 61 6.30 -8.64 5.65
C TYR A 61 5.82 -8.76 4.20
N LEU A 62 5.73 -10.00 3.75
CA LEU A 62 4.91 -10.39 2.61
C LEU A 62 3.51 -10.68 3.17
N ALA A 63 2.49 -10.03 2.61
CA ALA A 63 1.13 -10.17 3.10
C ALA A 63 0.08 -10.02 1.99
N PRO A 64 -1.11 -10.61 2.16
CA PRO A 64 -2.24 -10.32 1.30
C PRO A 64 -2.63 -8.84 1.39
N MET A 65 -2.88 -8.21 0.24
CA MET A 65 -3.38 -6.83 0.16
C MET A 65 -4.69 -6.66 0.94
N SER A 66 -5.51 -7.70 1.01
CA SER A 66 -6.76 -7.73 1.78
C SER A 66 -6.56 -7.49 3.27
N ASP A 67 -5.40 -7.86 3.84
CA ASP A 67 -5.13 -7.65 5.27
C ASP A 67 -4.99 -6.16 5.61
N LEU A 68 -4.62 -5.34 4.64
CA LEU A 68 -4.58 -3.89 4.77
C LEU A 68 -5.96 -3.28 4.57
N SER A 69 -6.70 -3.64 3.51
CA SER A 69 -7.97 -2.99 3.15
C SER A 69 -9.20 -3.43 3.95
N GLY A 70 -9.22 -4.67 4.44
CA GLY A 70 -10.41 -5.26 5.09
C GLY A 70 -10.12 -6.25 6.21
N GLY A 71 -8.86 -6.61 6.41
CA GLY A 71 -8.41 -7.53 7.45
C GLY A 71 -7.85 -6.79 8.66
N TYR A 72 -6.56 -7.03 8.95
CA TYR A 72 -5.90 -6.64 10.18
C TYR A 72 -5.93 -5.14 10.48
N TRP A 73 -5.79 -4.30 9.46
CA TRP A 73 -5.78 -2.83 9.63
C TRP A 73 -7.06 -2.14 9.11
N ASN A 74 -7.83 -2.79 8.23
CA ASN A 74 -9.09 -2.26 7.67
C ASN A 74 -9.00 -0.79 7.21
N LEU A 75 -7.95 -0.48 6.46
CA LEU A 75 -7.65 0.86 5.97
C LEU A 75 -8.43 1.19 4.70
N PRO A 76 -8.88 2.44 4.52
CA PRO A 76 -9.47 2.89 3.27
C PRO A 76 -8.44 2.81 2.14
N TYR A 77 -8.70 1.98 1.14
CA TYR A 77 -7.85 1.88 -0.04
C TYR A 77 -8.03 3.11 -0.94
N LEU A 78 -6.92 3.72 -1.36
CA LEU A 78 -6.91 4.94 -2.18
C LEU A 78 -6.71 4.63 -3.66
N GLY A 79 -5.86 3.65 -3.99
CA GLY A 79 -5.51 3.31 -5.36
C GLY A 79 -4.03 2.95 -5.52
N TRP A 80 -3.53 2.99 -6.74
CA TRP A 80 -2.14 2.67 -7.07
C TRP A 80 -1.48 3.71 -7.97
N ALA A 81 -0.16 3.71 -8.03
CA ALA A 81 0.62 4.49 -8.97
C ALA A 81 1.87 3.71 -9.42
N PRO A 82 2.39 3.94 -10.64
CA PRO A 82 3.62 3.30 -11.09
C PRO A 82 4.83 3.81 -10.27
N PRO A 83 5.85 2.96 -10.03
CA PRO A 83 7.06 3.42 -9.37
C PRO A 83 7.77 4.42 -10.29
N VAL A 84 7.97 5.65 -9.79
CA VAL A 84 8.71 6.68 -10.52
C VAL A 84 10.08 6.76 -9.87
N TYR A 85 11.09 6.23 -10.55
CA TYR A 85 12.50 6.42 -10.20
C TYR A 85 13.02 7.59 -11.05
N GLY A 86 12.81 8.81 -10.55
CA GLY A 86 13.27 10.06 -11.17
C GLY A 86 14.42 10.67 -10.41
#